data_AF-A0A3Q2VSA2-F1
#
_entry.id   AF-A0A3Q2VSA2-F1
#
_cell.length_a   1.000
_cell.length_b   1.000
_cell.length_c   1.000
_cell.angle_alpha   90.00
_cell.angle_beta   90.00
_cell.angle_gamma   90.00
#
_symmetry.space_group_name_H-M   'P 1'
#
loop_
_entity.id
_entity.type
_entity.pdbx_description
1 polymer ?
#
loop_
_entity_poly.entity_id
_entity_poly.type
_entity_poly.pdbx_seq_one_letter_code
_entity_poly.pdbx_strand_id
1 'polypeptide(L)'
;YQGSGFANEAHEYERFLQMKEKSKNAAKKRREKENGEFYELAKLLPLPAAITSQLDKASIIRLTSSYLRMRSILPDDARDVDF
;
A
#
# COMPACT_ATOMS: atom_id res chain seq x y z
N TYR A 1 15.42 -50.35 -6.93
CA TYR A 1 15.83 -49.06 -7.50
C TYR A 1 14.69 -48.30 -8.22
N GLN A 2 13.42 -48.45 -7.82
CA GLN A 2 12.30 -47.69 -8.42
C GLN A 2 11.46 -46.87 -7.41
N GLY A 3 11.80 -46.91 -6.11
CA GLY A 3 11.06 -46.16 -5.07
C GLY A 3 11.59 -44.75 -4.78
N SER A 4 12.82 -44.42 -5.19
CA SER A 4 13.47 -43.15 -4.83
C SER A 4 13.12 -41.96 -5.73
N GLY A 5 12.64 -42.19 -6.95
CA GLY A 5 12.25 -41.13 -7.88
C GLY A 5 10.99 -40.37 -7.43
N PHE A 6 9.96 -41.13 -7.01
CA PHE A 6 8.69 -40.56 -6.56
C PHE A 6 8.81 -39.71 -5.29
N ALA A 7 9.68 -40.11 -4.36
CA ALA A 7 9.92 -39.36 -3.13
C ALA A 7 10.64 -38.03 -3.39
N ASN A 8 11.60 -38.01 -4.33
CA ASN A 8 12.30 -36.79 -4.72
C ASN A 8 11.37 -35.81 -5.44
N GLU A 9 10.52 -36.30 -6.35
CA GLU A 9 9.56 -35.47 -7.09
C GLU A 9 8.52 -34.82 -6.17
N ALA A 10 8.01 -35.56 -5.17
CA ALA A 10 7.11 -35.01 -4.17
C ALA A 10 7.77 -33.89 -3.33
N HIS A 11 9.01 -34.10 -2.88
CA HIS A 11 9.75 -33.10 -2.11
C HIS A 11 10.08 -31.84 -2.93
N GLU A 12 10.40 -31.99 -4.22
CA GLU A 12 10.61 -30.86 -5.13
C GLU A 12 9.31 -30.08 -5.37
N TYR A 13 8.18 -30.77 -5.54
CA TYR A 13 6.87 -30.14 -5.66
C TYR A 13 6.47 -29.38 -4.39
N GLU A 14 6.71 -29.95 -3.21
CA GLU A 14 6.50 -29.27 -1.92
C GLU A 14 7.37 -28.01 -1.81
N ARG A 15 8.66 -28.09 -2.17
CA ARG A 15 9.53 -26.90 -2.22
C ARG A 15 9.00 -25.85 -3.19
N PHE A 16 8.54 -26.26 -4.37
CA PHE A 16 7.97 -25.36 -5.37
C PHE A 16 6.72 -24.64 -4.83
N LEU A 17 5.80 -25.37 -4.21
CA LEU A 17 4.62 -24.79 -3.56
C LEU A 17 4.99 -23.84 -2.43
N GLN A 18 5.96 -24.20 -1.59
CA GLN A 18 6.45 -23.31 -0.52
C GLN A 18 7.05 -22.01 -1.08
N MET A 19 7.84 -22.09 -2.14
CA MET A 19 8.40 -20.89 -2.79
C MET A 19 7.31 -20.02 -3.40
N LYS A 20 6.33 -20.64 -4.07
CA LYS A 20 5.17 -19.95 -4.64
C LYS A 20 4.36 -19.22 -3.56
N GLU A 21 4.11 -19.88 -2.43
CA GLU A 21 3.36 -19.29 -1.31
C GLU A 21 4.15 -18.17 -0.63
N LYS A 22 5.46 -18.33 -0.44
CA LYS A 22 6.35 -17.26 0.06
C LYS A 22 6.32 -16.03 -0.85
N SER A 23 6.42 -16.21 -2.16
CA SER A 23 6.36 -15.11 -3.14
C SER A 23 5.01 -14.40 -3.12
N LYS A 24 3.91 -15.16 -3.05
CA LYS A 24 2.54 -14.64 -2.91
C LYS A 24 2.36 -13.83 -1.62
N ASN A 25 2.84 -14.35 -0.49
CA ASN A 25 2.78 -13.64 0.79
C ASN A 25 3.62 -12.36 0.77
N ALA A 26 4.80 -12.39 0.14
CA ALA A 26 5.62 -11.20 -0.04
C ALA A 26 4.92 -10.14 -0.91
N ALA A 27 4.26 -10.53 -2.00
CA ALA A 27 3.49 -9.63 -2.85
C ALA A 27 2.29 -9.04 -2.11
N LYS A 28 1.57 -9.85 -1.32
CA LYS A 28 0.45 -9.40 -0.47
C LYS A 28 0.92 -8.37 0.56
N LYS A 29 1.98 -8.67 1.31
CA LYS A 29 2.56 -7.76 2.30
C LYS A 29 2.97 -6.41 1.69
N ARG A 30 3.55 -6.42 0.47
CA ARG A 30 3.87 -5.17 -0.24
C ARG A 30 2.62 -4.34 -0.55
N ARG A 31 1.55 -4.97 -1.07
CA ARG A 31 0.27 -4.29 -1.36
C ARG A 31 -0.41 -3.76 -0.10
N GLU A 32 -0.36 -4.51 1.01
CA GLU A 32 -0.92 -4.07 2.29
C GLU A 32 -0.17 -2.88 2.87
N LYS A 33 1.17 -2.90 2.80
CA LYS A 33 2.00 -1.76 3.23
C LYS A 33 1.67 -0.51 2.41
N GLU A 34 1.63 -0.64 1.08
CA GLU A 34 1.28 0.45 0.17
C GLU A 34 -0.13 1.01 0.48
N ASN A 35 -1.13 0.14 0.66
CA ASN A 35 -2.48 0.56 1.05
C ASN A 35 -2.50 1.33 2.38
N GLY A 36 -1.70 0.89 3.36
CA GLY A 36 -1.54 1.58 4.63
C GLY A 36 -0.94 2.97 4.46
N GLU A 37 0.11 3.10 3.64
CA GLU A 37 0.73 4.40 3.34
C GLU A 37 -0.25 5.37 2.66
N PHE A 38 -1.09 4.90 1.72
CA PHE A 38 -2.15 5.73 1.13
C PHE A 38 -3.19 6.17 2.15
N TYR A 39 -3.58 5.30 3.08
CA TYR A 39 -4.56 5.63 4.10
C TYR A 39 -4.01 6.65 5.11
N GLU A 40 -2.76 6.50 5.54
CA GLU A 40 -2.10 7.50 6.38
C GLU A 40 -1.96 8.83 5.65
N LEU A 41 -1.61 8.82 4.35
CA LEU A 41 -1.56 10.04 3.55
C LEU A 41 -2.91 10.75 3.49
N ALA A 42 -4.01 10.00 3.34
CA ALA A 42 -5.36 10.55 3.31
C ALA A 42 -5.74 11.23 4.64
N LYS A 43 -5.28 10.71 5.78
CA LYS A 43 -5.52 11.31 7.11
C LYS A 43 -4.78 12.63 7.33
N LEU A 44 -3.68 12.86 6.61
CA LEU A 44 -2.90 14.09 6.70
C LEU A 44 -3.51 15.25 5.91
N LEU A 45 -4.50 14.98 5.06
CA LEU A 45 -5.24 16.03 4.37
C LEU A 45 -6.12 16.78 5.36
N PRO A 46 -6.27 18.11 5.25
CA PRO A 46 -7.19 18.90 6.08
C PRO A 46 -8.64 18.69 5.61
N LEU A 47 -9.10 17.45 5.68
CA LEU A 47 -10.43 17.01 5.26
C LEU A 47 -10.98 16.09 6.36
N PRO A 48 -12.30 16.14 6.64
CA PRO A 48 -12.92 15.23 7.60
C PRO A 48 -12.65 13.76 7.28
N ALA A 49 -12.40 12.95 8.31
CA ALA A 49 -12.14 11.50 8.18
C ALA A 49 -13.25 10.74 7.44
N ALA A 50 -14.51 11.21 7.55
CA ALA A 50 -15.65 10.67 6.83
C ALA A 50 -15.51 10.77 5.29
N ILE A 51 -14.78 11.77 4.80
CA ILE A 51 -14.51 11.98 3.37
C ILE A 51 -13.23 11.24 2.98
N THR A 52 -12.15 11.38 3.74
CA THR A 52 -10.84 10.79 3.39
C THR A 52 -10.85 9.27 3.38
N SER A 53 -11.71 8.65 4.21
CA SER A 53 -11.92 7.19 4.22
C SER A 53 -12.58 6.63 2.96
N GLN A 54 -13.26 7.46 2.18
CA GLN A 54 -13.95 7.05 0.94
C GLN A 54 -13.12 7.33 -0.32
N LEU A 55 -11.96 7.96 -0.18
CA LEU A 55 -11.12 8.33 -1.31
C LEU A 55 -10.43 7.10 -1.92
N ASP A 56 -10.45 7.04 -3.24
CA ASP A 56 -9.60 6.11 -3.99
C ASP A 56 -8.16 6.62 -4.04
N LYS A 57 -7.20 5.72 -4.30
CA LYS A 57 -5.77 6.03 -4.32
C LYS A 57 -5.41 7.20 -5.24
N ALA A 58 -6.04 7.31 -6.41
CA ALA A 58 -5.72 8.37 -7.36
C ALA A 58 -6.23 9.73 -6.85
N SER A 59 -7.41 9.77 -6.24
CA SER A 59 -7.92 11.00 -5.60
C SER A 59 -7.07 11.43 -4.41
N ILE A 60 -6.59 10.50 -3.58
CA ILE A 60 -5.65 10.81 -2.49
C ILE A 60 -4.41 11.52 -3.04
N ILE A 61 -3.80 11.00 -4.11
CA ILE A 61 -2.61 11.62 -4.73
C ILE A 61 -2.93 12.99 -5.32
N ARG A 62 -4.03 13.12 -6.06
CA ARG A 62 -4.43 14.39 -6.69
C ARG A 62 -4.70 15.47 -5.65
N LEU A 63 -5.46 15.15 -4.60
CA LEU A 63 -5.78 16.08 -3.52
C LEU A 63 -4.53 16.46 -2.73
N THR A 64 -3.67 15.50 -2.40
CA THR A 64 -2.38 15.76 -1.74
C THR A 64 -1.51 16.69 -2.57
N SER A 65 -1.34 16.39 -3.86
CA SER A 65 -0.52 17.23 -4.75
C SER A 65 -1.09 18.64 -4.87
N SER A 66 -2.41 18.80 -4.98
CA SER A 66 -3.06 20.10 -5.02
C SER A 66 -2.91 20.86 -3.70
N TYR A 67 -3.07 20.17 -2.57
CA TYR A 67 -2.90 20.73 -1.24
C TYR A 67 -1.49 21.29 -1.02
N LEU A 68 -0.45 20.50 -1.35
CA LEU A 68 0.94 20.96 -1.24
C LEU A 68 1.24 22.17 -2.13
N ARG A 69 0.72 22.20 -3.36
CA ARG A 69 0.86 23.37 -4.26
C ARG A 69 0.18 24.61 -3.70
N MET A 70 -1.05 24.48 -3.21
CA MET A 70 -1.76 25.60 -2.57
C MET A 70 -0.97 26.10 -1.36
N ARG A 71 -0.46 25.20 -0.51
CA ARG A 71 0.37 25.57 0.65
C ARG A 71 1.67 26.29 0.27
N SER A 72 2.26 25.98 -0.89
CA SER A 72 3.45 26.69 -1.39
C SER A 72 3.16 28.09 -1.96
N ILE A 73 1.92 28.33 -2.40
CA ILE A 73 1.49 29.60 -3.00
C ILE A 73 0.87 30.51 -1.92
N LEU A 74 0.27 29.94 -0.88
CA LEU A 74 -0.33 30.70 0.21
C LEU A 74 0.77 31.40 1.04
N PRO A 75 0.62 32.71 1.33
CA PRO A 75 1.49 33.42 2.26
C PRO A 75 1.37 32.80 3.67
N ASP A 76 2.44 32.88 4.46
CA ASP A 76 2.60 32.16 5.74
C ASP A 76 1.44 32.38 6.73
N ASP A 77 0.86 33.59 6.74
CA ASP A 77 -0.27 34.00 7.57
C ASP A 77 -1.58 33.27 7.26
N ALA A 78 -1.71 32.64 6.09
CA ALA A 78 -2.88 31.87 5.68
C ALA A 78 -2.66 30.35 5.78
N ARG A 79 -1.47 29.88 6.19
CA ARG A 79 -1.16 28.43 6.32
C ARG A 79 -1.51 27.84 7.68
N ASP A 80 -1.69 28.69 8.70
CA ASP A 80 -1.91 28.30 10.10
C ASP A 80 -3.39 28.26 10.51
N VAL A 81 -4.32 28.42 9.57
CA VAL A 81 -5.74 28.15 9.81
C VAL A 81 -6.02 26.65 9.67
N ASP A 82 -5.52 25.89 10.65
CA ASP A 82 -6.03 24.54 10.93
C ASP A 82 -7.45 24.68 11.51
N PHE A 83 -8.45 24.23 10.75
CA PHE A 83 -9.85 24.06 11.19
C PHE A 83 -10.06 22.71 11.84
#